data_AF-A0A3D2S6T7-F1
#
_entry.id   AF-A0A3D2S6T7-F1
#
_cell.length_a   1.000
_cell.length_b   1.000
_cell.length_c   1.000
_cell.angle_alpha   90.00
_cell.angle_beta   90.00
_cell.angle_gamma   90.00
#
_symmetry.space_group_name_H-M   'P 1'
#
loop_
_entity.id
_entity.type
_entity.pdbx_description
1 polymer ?
#
loop_
_entity_poly.entity_id
_entity_poly.type
_entity_poly.pdbx_seq_one_letter_code
_entity_poly.pdbx_strand_id
1 'polypeptide(L)'
;IIDDGSPDGTAAIVKGLQDQYAGRLHLRERSGKLGLGTAYIMGFKWALERDYAYILEMDADFSHDPADIPRLIQRCEEGADISVGSRYVKGGKVANWPSDRIFISKGASIYVKMVTWMPVYDTTAGFVCYKREVLQTIDLDKIRFIGYAFQIEM
;
A
#
# COMPACT_ATOMS: atom_id res chain seq x y z
N ILE A 1 0.25 6.13 10.37
CA ILE A 1 -1.05 5.43 10.49
C ILE A 1 -2.16 6.43 10.18
N ILE A 2 -2.99 6.11 9.19
CA ILE A 2 -4.21 6.85 8.87
C ILE A 2 -5.37 6.00 9.39
N ASP A 3 -6.19 6.56 10.28
CA ASP A 3 -7.29 5.86 10.94
C ASP A 3 -8.61 6.59 10.66
N ASP A 4 -9.64 5.85 10.26
CA ASP A 4 -10.96 6.37 9.86
C ASP A 4 -11.97 6.42 11.01
N GLY A 5 -11.48 6.67 12.23
CA GLY A 5 -12.29 6.71 13.43
C GLY A 5 -12.68 5.32 13.88
N SER A 6 -11.70 4.42 13.96
CA SER A 6 -11.91 3.03 14.37
C SER A 6 -12.50 2.96 15.79
N PRO A 7 -13.62 2.23 15.99
CA PRO A 7 -14.28 2.17 17.30
C PRO A 7 -13.62 1.17 18.27
N ASP A 8 -12.61 0.43 17.81
CA ASP A 8 -11.99 -0.70 18.53
C ASP A 8 -10.84 -0.30 19.47
N GLY A 9 -10.55 1.01 19.59
CA GLY A 9 -9.49 1.52 20.45
C GLY A 9 -8.10 1.58 19.79
N THR A 10 -7.97 1.24 18.50
CA THR A 10 -6.69 1.32 17.76
C THR A 10 -6.02 2.68 17.92
N ALA A 11 -6.75 3.78 17.76
CA ALA A 11 -6.21 5.13 17.90
C ALA A 11 -5.61 5.39 19.30
N ALA A 12 -6.24 4.88 20.37
CA ALA A 12 -5.74 5.04 21.74
C ALA A 12 -4.44 4.26 21.96
N ILE A 13 -4.36 3.03 21.43
CA ILE A 13 -3.15 2.21 21.49
C ILE A 13 -2.01 2.92 20.75
N VAL A 14 -2.27 3.39 19.52
CA VAL A 14 -1.26 4.08 18.72
C VAL A 14 -0.75 5.33 19.45
N LYS A 15 -1.65 6.15 20.04
CA LYS A 15 -1.28 7.32 20.84
C LYS A 15 -0.35 6.96 22.00
N GLY A 16 -0.67 5.91 22.76
CA GLY A 16 0.17 5.43 23.86
C GLY A 16 1.56 4.94 23.41
N LEU A 17 1.70 4.51 22.15
CA LEU A 17 2.97 4.09 21.57
C LEU A 17 3.77 5.25 20.96
N GLN A 18 3.17 6.43 20.74
CA GLN A 18 3.87 7.54 20.08
C GLN A 18 5.07 8.04 20.87
N ASP A 19 5.03 7.98 22.20
CA ASP A 19 6.16 8.36 23.05
C ASP A 19 7.35 7.40 22.87
N GLN A 20 7.09 6.10 22.79
CA GLN A 20 8.11 5.08 22.55
C GLN A 20 8.73 5.21 21.15
N TYR A 21 7.92 5.59 20.16
CA TYR A 21 8.32 5.74 18.77
C TYR A 21 8.38 7.21 18.35
N ALA A 22 8.83 8.09 19.25
CA ALA A 22 8.87 9.53 19.04
C ALA A 22 9.56 9.89 17.71
N GLY A 23 8.93 10.76 16.93
CA GLY A 23 9.39 11.18 15.60
C GLY A 23 9.21 10.14 14.48
N ARG A 24 8.91 8.88 14.80
CA ARG A 24 8.75 7.77 13.83
C ARG A 24 7.30 7.32 13.67
N LEU A 25 6.50 7.35 14.75
CA LEU A 25 5.10 6.95 14.72
C LEU A 25 4.17 8.17 14.70
N HIS A 26 3.40 8.29 13.62
CA HIS A 26 2.46 9.38 13.40
C HIS A 26 1.06 8.83 13.18
N LEU A 27 0.08 9.44 13.83
CA LEU A 27 -1.34 9.13 13.69
C LEU A 27 -2.09 10.30 13.04
N ARG A 28 -2.95 9.97 12.08
CA ARG A 28 -3.95 10.89 11.50
C ARG A 28 -5.31 10.25 11.61
N GLU A 29 -6.15 10.81 12.47
CA GLU A 29 -7.54 10.39 12.64
C GLU A 29 -8.43 11.19 11.68
N ARG A 30 -9.33 10.50 11.00
CA ARG A 30 -10.35 11.07 10.12
C ARG A 30 -11.73 10.65 10.63
N SER A 31 -12.73 11.50 10.41
CA SER A 31 -14.10 11.21 10.83
C SER A 31 -14.85 10.45 9.72
N GLY A 32 -15.22 9.20 10.00
CA GLY A 32 -16.09 8.38 9.15
C GLY A 32 -15.36 7.49 8.15
N LYS A 33 -16.12 6.60 7.49
CA LYS A 33 -15.60 5.64 6.52
C LYS A 33 -15.39 6.31 5.15
N LEU A 34 -14.22 6.93 4.97
CA LEU A 34 -13.88 7.68 3.76
C LEU A 34 -13.26 6.79 2.66
N GLY A 35 -12.97 5.53 2.96
CA GLY A 35 -12.48 4.55 2.01
C GLY A 35 -10.95 4.43 1.98
N LEU A 36 -10.48 3.25 1.54
CA LEU A 36 -9.06 2.87 1.55
C LEU A 36 -8.19 3.79 0.70
N GLY A 37 -8.61 4.08 -0.55
CA GLY A 37 -7.83 4.91 -1.46
C GLY A 37 -7.62 6.32 -0.92
N THR A 38 -8.64 6.90 -0.27
CA THR A 38 -8.50 8.23 0.34
C THR A 38 -7.54 8.23 1.53
N ALA A 39 -7.45 7.12 2.27
CA ALA A 39 -6.50 6.97 3.38
C ALA A 39 -5.06 6.96 2.83
N TYR A 40 -4.82 6.20 1.77
CA TYR A 40 -3.52 6.16 1.09
C TYR A 40 -3.14 7.51 0.49
N ILE A 41 -4.05 8.20 -0.21
CA ILE A 41 -3.79 9.54 -0.75
C ILE A 41 -3.38 10.52 0.36
N MET A 42 -4.07 10.50 1.52
CA MET A 42 -3.67 11.32 2.66
C MET A 42 -2.27 10.94 3.18
N GLY A 43 -1.99 9.64 3.30
CA GLY A 43 -0.68 9.13 3.71
C GLY A 43 0.44 9.57 2.76
N PHE A 44 0.20 9.48 1.46
CA PHE A 44 1.14 9.93 0.43
C PHE A 44 1.40 11.42 0.49
N LYS A 45 0.35 12.26 0.56
CA LYS A 45 0.51 13.71 0.73
C LYS A 45 1.32 14.05 1.99
N TRP A 46 0.99 13.40 3.10
CA TRP A 46 1.72 13.58 4.36
C TRP A 46 3.19 13.17 4.28
N ALA A 47 3.51 12.09 3.56
CA ALA A 47 4.88 11.65 3.32
C ALA A 47 5.63 12.59 2.37
N LEU A 48 4.96 13.12 1.35
CA LEU A 48 5.51 14.09 0.40
C LEU A 48 5.78 15.46 1.04
N GLU A 49 5.13 15.83 2.14
CA GLU A 49 5.50 17.00 2.94
C GLU A 49 6.81 16.85 3.73
N ARG A 50 7.39 15.64 3.76
CA ARG A 50 8.61 15.28 4.52
C ARG A 50 9.71 14.81 3.59
N ASP A 51 10.92 14.67 4.12
CA ASP A 51 12.10 14.25 3.36
C ASP A 51 12.29 12.73 3.36
N TYR A 52 11.26 12.00 2.91
CA TYR A 52 11.33 10.55 2.72
C TYR A 52 11.61 10.22 1.26
N ALA A 53 12.65 9.44 1.01
CA ALA A 53 13.02 8.95 -0.32
C ALA A 53 12.14 7.79 -0.81
N TYR A 54 11.66 6.96 0.12
CA TYR A 54 10.85 5.78 -0.18
C TYR A 54 9.56 5.81 0.65
N ILE A 55 8.43 5.52 -0.01
CA ILE A 55 7.11 5.50 0.61
C ILE A 55 6.54 4.09 0.43
N LEU A 56 6.19 3.45 1.54
CA LEU A 56 5.70 2.08 1.56
C LEU A 56 4.24 2.03 1.98
N GLU A 57 3.45 1.25 1.25
CA GLU A 57 2.11 0.83 1.63
C GLU A 57 2.16 -0.57 2.24
N MET A 58 1.39 -0.82 3.31
CA MET A 58 1.30 -2.12 3.96
C MET A 58 0.05 -2.21 4.84
N ASP A 59 -0.73 -3.28 4.68
CA ASP A 59 -1.82 -3.62 5.60
C ASP A 59 -1.34 -4.01 7.01
N ALA A 60 -2.14 -3.71 8.03
CA ALA A 60 -1.79 -3.90 9.44
C ALA A 60 -2.24 -5.24 10.04
N ASP A 61 -2.76 -6.17 9.23
CA ASP A 61 -3.34 -7.45 9.66
C ASP A 61 -2.37 -8.64 9.55
N PHE A 62 -1.09 -8.38 9.30
CA PHE A 62 -0.03 -9.38 9.04
C PHE A 62 -0.26 -10.26 7.81
N SER A 63 -1.16 -9.88 6.89
CA SER A 63 -1.22 -10.50 5.57
C SER A 63 0.03 -10.20 4.72
N HIS A 64 0.69 -9.08 5.03
CA HIS A 64 2.02 -8.74 4.53
C HIS A 64 3.07 -9.02 5.61
N ASP A 65 4.18 -9.64 5.23
CA ASP A 65 5.30 -9.88 6.13
C ASP A 65 6.19 -8.64 6.21
N PRO A 66 6.31 -7.96 7.37
CA PRO A 66 7.19 -6.80 7.51
C PRO A 66 8.67 -7.13 7.23
N ALA A 67 9.07 -8.40 7.31
CA ALA A 67 10.43 -8.84 6.96
C ALA A 67 10.74 -8.69 5.46
N ASP A 68 9.73 -8.52 4.61
CA ASP A 68 9.90 -8.26 3.18
C ASP A 68 10.11 -6.77 2.85
N ILE A 69 9.92 -5.84 3.80
CA ILE A 69 10.10 -4.40 3.60
C ILE A 69 11.51 -4.07 3.06
N PRO A 70 12.62 -4.58 3.65
CA PRO A 70 13.96 -4.29 3.15
C PRO A 70 14.15 -4.73 1.69
N ARG A 71 13.52 -5.86 1.30
CA ARG A 71 13.59 -6.38 -0.07
C ARG A 71 12.86 -5.48 -1.06
N LEU A 72 11.73 -4.88 -0.67
CA LEU A 72 11.02 -3.92 -1.52
C LEU A 72 11.83 -2.63 -1.72
N ILE A 73 12.39 -2.09 -0.64
CA ILE A 73 13.23 -0.88 -0.67
C ILE A 73 14.47 -1.11 -1.52
N GLN A 74 15.17 -2.24 -1.32
CA GLN A 74 16.37 -2.60 -2.07
C GLN A 74 16.11 -2.59 -3.59
N ARG A 75 14.95 -3.06 -4.05
CA ARG A 75 14.63 -3.02 -5.50
C ARG A 75 14.51 -1.60 -6.03
N CYS A 76 13.98 -0.68 -5.24
CA CYS A 76 13.94 0.73 -5.61
C CYS A 76 15.35 1.35 -5.62
N GLU A 77 16.19 1.02 -4.63
CA GLU A 77 17.62 1.42 -4.58
C GLU A 77 18.40 0.92 -5.79
N GLU A 78 18.12 -0.30 -6.27
CA GLU A 78 18.71 -0.91 -7.47
C GLU A 78 18.25 -0.28 -8.79
N GLY A 79 17.33 0.69 -8.74
CA GLY A 79 16.92 1.49 -9.89
C GLY A 79 15.44 1.38 -10.26
N ALA A 80 14.66 0.49 -9.65
CA ALA A 80 13.22 0.43 -9.91
C ALA A 80 12.51 1.71 -9.41
N ASP A 81 11.52 2.18 -10.15
CA ASP A 81 10.68 3.31 -9.76
C ASP A 81 9.65 2.91 -8.69
N ILE A 82 9.10 1.70 -8.85
CA ILE A 82 8.13 1.08 -7.95
C ILE A 82 8.52 -0.39 -7.75
N SER A 83 8.33 -0.91 -6.54
CA SER A 83 8.50 -2.33 -6.20
C SER A 83 7.23 -2.89 -5.58
N VAL A 84 6.69 -3.96 -6.16
CA VAL A 84 5.43 -4.58 -5.74
C VAL A 84 5.69 -5.93 -5.08
N GLY A 85 5.18 -6.11 -3.86
CA GLY A 85 5.13 -7.39 -3.13
C GLY A 85 4.15 -8.36 -3.78
N SER A 86 4.58 -9.02 -4.85
CA SER A 86 3.70 -9.82 -5.70
C SER A 86 3.53 -11.27 -5.21
N ARG A 87 2.27 -11.71 -5.12
CA ARG A 87 1.89 -13.10 -4.84
C ARG A 87 2.09 -14.03 -6.05
N TYR A 88 2.18 -13.47 -7.26
CA TYR A 88 2.08 -14.20 -8.52
C TYR A 88 3.38 -14.28 -9.34
N VAL A 89 4.49 -13.76 -8.81
CA VAL A 89 5.83 -13.95 -9.37
C VAL A 89 6.49 -15.24 -8.85
N LYS A 90 7.61 -15.63 -9.46
CA LYS A 90 8.40 -16.78 -9.01
C LYS A 90 8.84 -16.56 -7.55
N GLY A 91 8.49 -17.51 -6.68
CA GLY A 91 8.76 -17.43 -5.24
C GLY A 91 7.65 -16.74 -4.42
N GLY A 92 6.72 -16.04 -5.08
CA GLY A 92 5.51 -15.51 -4.46
C GLY A 92 4.58 -16.63 -4.00
N LYS A 93 3.92 -16.42 -2.87
CA LYS A 93 3.03 -17.42 -2.24
C LYS A 93 1.82 -16.75 -1.62
N VAL A 94 0.76 -17.53 -1.52
CA VAL A 94 -0.44 -17.21 -0.75
C VAL A 94 -0.66 -18.35 0.23
N ALA A 95 -0.90 -18.04 1.50
CA ALA A 95 -1.19 -19.02 2.53
C ALA A 95 -2.68 -18.98 2.89
N ASN A 96 -3.27 -20.14 3.17
CA ASN A 96 -4.62 -20.28 3.72
C ASN A 96 -5.75 -19.66 2.86
N TRP A 97 -5.57 -19.58 1.53
CA TRP A 97 -6.64 -19.16 0.61
C TRP A 97 -7.25 -20.38 -0.08
N PRO A 98 -8.59 -20.41 -0.24
CA PRO A 98 -9.23 -21.44 -1.03
C PRO A 98 -8.89 -21.23 -2.52
N SER A 99 -8.88 -22.32 -3.29
CA SER A 99 -8.37 -22.34 -4.67
C SER A 99 -9.18 -21.48 -5.63
N ASP A 100 -10.49 -21.38 -5.42
CA ASP A 100 -11.40 -20.49 -6.13
C ASP A 100 -11.01 -19.01 -5.95
N ARG A 101 -10.70 -18.58 -4.73
CA ARG A 101 -10.23 -17.21 -4.44
C ARG A 101 -8.91 -16.93 -5.14
N ILE A 102 -7.98 -17.89 -5.17
CA ILE A 102 -6.71 -17.75 -5.88
C ILE A 102 -6.95 -17.59 -7.39
N PHE A 103 -7.83 -18.41 -7.98
CA PHE A 103 -8.15 -18.35 -9.39
C PHE A 103 -8.78 -17.01 -9.78
N ILE A 104 -9.78 -16.56 -9.01
CA ILE A 104 -10.45 -15.26 -9.24
C ILE A 104 -9.43 -14.11 -9.14
N SER A 105 -8.61 -14.10 -8.09
CA SER A 105 -7.65 -13.01 -7.85
C SER A 105 -6.54 -12.97 -8.93
N LYS A 106 -6.01 -14.12 -9.32
CA LYS A 106 -5.03 -14.22 -10.41
C LYS A 106 -5.68 -13.86 -11.76
N GLY A 107 -6.90 -14.30 -12.01
CA GLY A 107 -7.67 -13.97 -13.22
C GLY A 107 -7.93 -12.47 -13.35
N ALA A 108 -8.29 -11.79 -12.26
CA ALA A 108 -8.46 -10.34 -12.22
C ALA A 108 -7.14 -9.61 -12.57
N SER A 109 -6.00 -10.07 -12.02
CA SER A 109 -4.69 -9.48 -12.34
C SER A 109 -4.32 -9.65 -13.81
N ILE A 110 -4.60 -10.83 -14.40
CA ILE A 110 -4.39 -11.07 -15.84
C ILE A 110 -5.30 -10.17 -16.68
N TYR A 111 -6.56 -10.03 -16.30
CA TYR A 111 -7.52 -9.16 -16.99
C TYR A 111 -7.03 -7.71 -17.01
N VAL A 112 -6.68 -7.13 -15.86
CA VAL A 112 -6.15 -5.77 -15.76
C VAL A 112 -4.91 -5.60 -16.61
N LYS A 113 -3.96 -6.54 -16.51
CA LYS A 113 -2.74 -6.55 -17.31
C LYS A 113 -3.01 -6.56 -18.82
N MET A 114 -3.99 -7.34 -19.30
CA MET A 114 -4.33 -7.39 -20.73
C MET A 114 -4.95 -6.08 -21.23
N VAL A 115 -5.78 -5.43 -20.41
CA VAL A 115 -6.47 -4.18 -20.79
C VAL A 115 -5.52 -2.98 -20.75
N THR A 116 -4.69 -2.90 -19.71
CA THR A 116 -3.81 -1.74 -19.44
C THR A 116 -2.41 -1.89 -20.01
N TRP A 117 -2.02 -3.10 -20.41
CA TRP A 117 -0.67 -3.45 -20.86
C TRP A 117 0.43 -3.24 -19.82
N MET A 118 0.07 -3.09 -18.53
CA MET A 118 1.06 -2.88 -17.48
C MET A 118 1.95 -4.12 -17.27
N PRO A 119 3.25 -3.96 -17.02
CA PRO A 119 4.17 -5.09 -16.81
C PRO A 119 4.08 -5.71 -15.40
N VAL A 120 2.97 -5.53 -14.68
CA VAL A 120 2.78 -5.97 -13.28
C VAL A 120 1.97 -7.26 -13.21
N TYR A 121 2.43 -8.24 -12.42
CA TYR A 121 1.77 -9.55 -12.30
C TYR A 121 0.67 -9.59 -11.23
N ASP A 122 0.76 -8.73 -10.23
CA ASP A 122 -0.18 -8.64 -9.12
C ASP A 122 -0.66 -7.20 -9.00
N THR A 123 -1.70 -6.88 -9.77
CA THR A 123 -2.17 -5.50 -10.00
C THR A 123 -3.05 -4.98 -8.86
N THR A 124 -3.29 -5.80 -7.83
CA THR A 124 -4.14 -5.47 -6.69
C THR A 124 -3.41 -5.65 -5.36
N ALA A 125 -2.08 -5.80 -5.39
CA ALA A 125 -1.27 -5.89 -4.20
C ALA A 125 -1.27 -4.55 -3.45
N GLY A 126 -1.51 -4.58 -2.14
CA GLY A 126 -1.44 -3.42 -1.24
C GLY A 126 -0.10 -3.29 -0.51
N PHE A 127 0.93 -4.00 -0.99
CA PHE A 127 2.28 -3.99 -0.43
C PHE A 127 3.26 -3.50 -1.48
N VAL A 128 3.42 -2.18 -1.52
CA VAL A 128 4.11 -1.48 -2.62
C VAL A 128 5.07 -0.46 -2.03
N CYS A 129 6.28 -0.40 -2.60
CA CYS A 129 7.25 0.65 -2.35
C CYS A 129 7.31 1.58 -3.56
N TYR A 130 7.14 2.87 -3.32
CA TYR A 130 7.33 3.92 -4.30
C TYR A 130 8.59 4.70 -4.01
N LYS A 131 9.35 5.03 -5.05
CA LYS A 131 10.25 6.19 -4.99
C LYS A 131 9.43 7.46 -4.83
N ARG A 132 9.93 8.39 -4.04
CA ARG A 132 9.32 9.70 -3.83
C ARG A 132 9.05 10.40 -5.16
N GLU A 133 10.02 10.39 -6.06
CA GLU A 133 9.98 11.10 -7.33
C GLU A 133 8.79 10.63 -8.17
N VAL A 134 8.45 9.34 -8.11
CA VAL A 134 7.33 8.76 -8.84
C VAL A 134 6.01 9.30 -8.31
N LEU A 135 5.81 9.28 -6.98
CA LEU A 135 4.59 9.83 -6.37
C LEU A 135 4.42 11.33 -6.64
N GLN A 136 5.52 12.08 -6.78
CA GLN A 136 5.45 13.51 -7.13
C GLN A 136 4.97 13.77 -8.57
N THR A 137 5.09 12.79 -9.47
CA THR A 137 4.58 12.90 -10.84
C THR A 137 3.06 12.67 -10.94
N ILE A 138 2.45 12.11 -9.90
CA ILE A 138 1.03 11.74 -9.87
C ILE A 138 0.23 12.89 -9.26
N ASP A 139 -0.80 13.35 -9.98
CA ASP A 139 -1.78 14.27 -9.44
C ASP A 139 -2.76 13.51 -8.53
N LEU A 140 -2.38 13.37 -7.26
CA LEU A 140 -3.13 12.60 -6.26
C LEU A 140 -4.56 13.11 -6.04
N ASP A 141 -4.89 14.34 -6.44
CA ASP A 141 -6.25 14.89 -6.38
C ASP A 141 -7.14 14.45 -7.54
N LYS A 142 -6.56 13.89 -8.60
CA LYS A 142 -7.31 13.36 -9.75
C LYS A 142 -7.66 11.88 -9.65
N ILE A 143 -7.12 11.17 -8.65
CA ILE A 143 -7.41 9.77 -8.41
C ILE A 143 -8.88 9.59 -8.02
N ARG A 144 -9.60 8.75 -8.77
CA ARG A 144 -11.07 8.60 -8.65
C ARG A 144 -11.48 7.37 -7.84
N PHE A 145 -10.68 6.32 -7.86
CA PHE A 145 -11.02 5.09 -7.14
C PHE A 145 -10.74 5.25 -5.65
N ILE A 146 -11.80 5.19 -4.86
CA ILE A 146 -11.75 5.27 -3.39
C ILE A 146 -11.64 3.90 -2.70
N GLY A 147 -11.92 2.82 -3.43
CA GLY A 147 -11.86 1.44 -2.94
C GLY A 147 -10.59 0.72 -3.36
N TYR A 148 -10.60 -0.62 -3.32
CA TYR A 148 -9.43 -1.46 -3.66
C TYR A 148 -8.90 -1.27 -5.09
N ALA A 149 -9.73 -0.80 -6.03
CA ALA A 149 -9.30 -0.48 -7.39
C ALA A 149 -8.31 0.70 -7.47
N PHE A 150 -8.15 1.45 -6.39
CA PHE A 150 -7.12 2.49 -6.22
C PHE A 150 -5.73 1.99 -6.65
N GLN A 151 -5.36 0.78 -6.25
CA GLN A 151 -4.05 0.19 -6.55
C GLN A 151 -3.80 -0.04 -8.06
N ILE A 152 -4.86 -0.10 -8.86
CA ILE A 152 -4.76 -0.22 -10.32
C ILE A 152 -4.60 1.16 -10.98
N GLU A 153 -5.10 2.21 -10.33
CA GLU A 153 -5.04 3.59 -10.83
C GLU A 153 -3.71 4.28 -10.54
N MET A 154 -3.05 3.87 -9.45
CA MET A 154 -1.71 4.26 -9.05
C MET A 154 -0.63 3.63 -9.96
#